data_AF-A0A2Z2MWB8-F1
#
_entry.id   AF-A0A2Z2MWB8-F1
#
_cell.length_a   1.000
_cell.length_b   1.000
_cell.length_c   1.000
_cell.angle_alpha   90.00
_cell.angle_beta   90.00
_cell.angle_gamma   90.00
#
_symmetry.space_group_name_H-M   'P 1'
#
loop_
_entity.id
_entity.type
_entity.pdbx_description
1 polymer ?
#
loop_
_entity_poly.entity_id
_entity_poly.type
_entity_poly.pdbx_seq_one_letter_code
_entity_poly.pdbx_strand_id
1 'polypeptide(L)'
;MGWKKYWLMVLLVFVITQPGSITFANWDAPYGFYKDLSVWLGSAAGGLLLVLTYDLYEWRNGKLSSVNLLLVGVILVLTAIIGYRAELALGGEMGYGSGNIVLFVIGGLIGFTLSVMLLIVSLLHILTGELYYPYDRPLVIAWLVMMVTTLLLGAAYLKERRRGELTEQEGRDPSESSSEPRGP
;
A
#
# COMPACT_ATOMS: atom_id res chain seq x y z
N MET A 1 7.08 -14.12 -8.27
CA MET A 1 7.34 -12.86 -7.53
C MET A 1 7.66 -13.21 -6.08
N GLY A 2 8.69 -12.61 -5.48
CA GLY A 2 9.02 -12.88 -4.07
C GLY A 2 7.94 -12.34 -3.12
N TRP A 3 7.58 -13.10 -2.09
CA TRP A 3 6.55 -12.73 -1.11
C TRP A 3 6.81 -11.37 -0.44
N LYS A 4 8.08 -11.00 -0.21
CA LYS A 4 8.42 -9.70 0.37
C LYS A 4 8.05 -8.54 -0.56
N LYS A 5 8.35 -8.65 -1.85
CA LYS A 5 7.97 -7.63 -2.87
C LYS A 5 6.46 -7.46 -2.92
N TYR A 6 5.74 -8.57 -2.81
CA TYR A 6 4.28 -8.61 -2.82
C TYR A 6 3.68 -7.85 -1.63
N TRP A 7 4.05 -8.25 -0.41
CA TRP A 7 3.55 -7.63 0.81
C TRP A 7 3.98 -6.17 0.95
N LEU A 8 5.11 -5.79 0.34
CA LEU A 8 5.53 -4.40 0.23
C LEU A 8 4.54 -3.58 -0.60
N MET A 9 4.03 -4.10 -1.71
CA MET A 9 3.02 -3.40 -2.53
C MET A 9 1.72 -3.19 -1.74
N VAL A 10 1.26 -4.21 -1.02
CA VAL A 10 0.05 -4.13 -0.18
C VAL A 10 0.21 -3.06 0.90
N LEU A 11 1.32 -3.07 1.65
CA LEU A 11 1.59 -2.07 2.69
C LEU A 11 1.75 -0.66 2.12
N LEU A 12 2.42 -0.53 0.97
CA LEU A 12 2.61 0.75 0.32
C LEU A 12 1.28 1.42 -0.02
N VAL A 13 0.25 0.66 -0.42
CA VAL A 13 -1.08 1.24 -0.67
C VAL A 13 -1.56 2.04 0.55
N PHE A 14 -1.54 1.46 1.74
CA PHE A 14 -1.99 2.17 2.95
C PHE A 14 -1.08 3.35 3.32
N VAL A 15 0.23 3.19 3.15
CA VAL A 15 1.21 4.23 3.48
C VAL A 15 1.08 5.45 2.58
N ILE A 16 0.94 5.24 1.26
CA ILE A 16 0.87 6.33 0.29
C ILE A 16 -0.50 7.00 0.26
N THR A 17 -1.57 6.26 0.60
CA THR A 17 -2.91 6.85 0.59
C THR A 17 -3.21 7.66 1.85
N GLN A 18 -2.55 7.40 2.98
CA GLN A 18 -2.96 8.08 4.21
C GLN A 18 -2.86 9.60 4.13
N PRO A 19 -1.71 10.21 3.79
CA PRO A 19 -1.58 11.65 3.88
C PRO A 19 -2.55 12.39 2.95
N GLY A 20 -2.63 11.95 1.69
CA GLY A 20 -3.49 12.56 0.69
C GLY A 20 -4.97 12.38 0.98
N SER A 21 -5.37 11.22 1.52
CA SER A 21 -6.74 11.00 1.99
C SER A 21 -7.13 11.98 3.08
N ILE A 22 -6.24 12.27 4.03
CA ILE A 22 -6.52 13.20 5.14
C ILE A 22 -6.60 14.64 4.64
N THR A 23 -5.71 15.04 3.72
CA THR A 23 -5.78 16.37 3.08
C THR A 23 -7.10 16.58 2.35
N PHE A 24 -7.54 15.59 1.58
CA PHE A 24 -8.80 15.67 0.85
C PHE A 24 -10.04 15.58 1.76
N ALA A 25 -9.99 14.74 2.80
CA ALA A 25 -11.08 14.60 3.77
C ALA A 25 -11.36 15.92 4.51
N ASN A 26 -10.32 16.73 4.73
CA ASN A 26 -10.40 17.97 5.48
C ASN A 26 -10.21 19.22 4.61
N TRP A 27 -10.36 19.10 3.29
CA TRP A 27 -10.16 20.23 2.36
C TRP A 27 -11.11 21.39 2.63
N ASP A 28 -12.34 21.09 3.03
CA ASP A 28 -13.41 22.04 3.33
C ASP A 28 -13.52 22.37 4.83
N ALA A 29 -13.48 21.37 5.71
CA ALA A 29 -13.47 21.55 7.17
C ALA A 29 -13.01 20.27 7.90
N PRO A 30 -12.65 20.34 9.20
CA PRO A 30 -12.43 19.15 10.02
C PRO A 30 -13.75 18.50 10.46
N TYR A 31 -14.02 17.29 9.98
CA TYR A 31 -15.26 16.55 10.30
C TYR A 31 -15.06 15.39 11.28
N GLY A 32 -13.85 15.24 11.82
CA GLY A 32 -13.56 14.25 12.84
C GLY A 32 -13.07 12.90 12.31
N PHE A 33 -12.65 12.08 13.26
CA PHE A 33 -11.95 10.81 13.05
C PHE A 33 -12.65 9.85 12.06
N TYR A 34 -13.98 9.75 12.10
CA TYR A 34 -14.70 8.81 11.25
C TYR A 34 -14.68 9.19 9.77
N LYS A 35 -14.67 10.50 9.42
CA LYS A 35 -14.50 10.94 8.02
C LYS A 35 -13.10 10.57 7.55
N ASP A 36 -12.09 10.91 8.33
CA ASP A 36 -10.69 10.68 8.01
C ASP A 36 -10.36 9.19 7.86
N LEU A 37 -10.87 8.36 8.76
CA LEU A 37 -10.78 6.91 8.66
C LEU A 37 -11.49 6.36 7.42
N SER A 38 -12.72 6.82 7.15
CA SER A 38 -13.52 6.38 6.00
C SER A 38 -12.80 6.70 4.69
N VAL A 39 -12.32 7.93 4.52
CA VAL A 39 -11.65 8.39 3.29
C VAL A 39 -10.35 7.64 3.05
N TRP A 40 -9.56 7.45 4.11
CA TRP A 40 -8.32 6.69 4.00
C TRP A 40 -8.56 5.24 3.60
N LEU A 41 -9.49 4.55 4.27
CA LEU A 41 -9.80 3.16 3.94
C LEU A 41 -10.48 3.02 2.58
N GLY A 42 -11.31 3.97 2.17
CA GLY A 42 -11.87 4.02 0.81
C GLY A 42 -10.78 4.13 -0.25
N SER A 43 -9.84 5.06 -0.05
CA SER A 43 -8.70 5.26 -0.95
C SER A 43 -7.77 4.03 -0.96
N ALA A 44 -7.53 3.42 0.20
CA ALA A 44 -6.76 2.19 0.30
C ALA A 44 -7.47 1.02 -0.39
N ALA A 45 -8.79 0.88 -0.27
CA ALA A 45 -9.56 -0.14 -0.97
C ALA A 45 -9.44 0.00 -2.50
N GLY A 46 -9.47 1.25 -3.02
CA GLY A 46 -9.18 1.52 -4.43
C GLY A 46 -7.78 1.08 -4.85
N GLY A 47 -6.75 1.41 -4.08
CA GLY A 47 -5.39 0.94 -4.34
C GLY A 47 -5.23 -0.59 -4.25
N LEU A 48 -5.89 -1.22 -3.28
CA LEU A 48 -5.88 -2.67 -3.12
C LEU A 48 -6.59 -3.41 -4.26
N LEU A 49 -7.60 -2.82 -4.90
CA LEU A 49 -8.18 -3.38 -6.13
C LEU A 49 -7.15 -3.45 -7.27
N LEU A 50 -6.31 -2.42 -7.42
CA LEU A 50 -5.23 -2.42 -8.41
C LEU A 50 -4.19 -3.49 -8.08
N VAL A 51 -3.81 -3.62 -6.81
CA VAL A 51 -2.93 -4.69 -6.34
C VAL A 51 -3.54 -6.06 -6.62
N LEU A 52 -4.80 -6.29 -6.25
CA LEU A 52 -5.49 -7.56 -6.48
C LEU A 52 -5.60 -7.92 -7.97
N THR A 53 -5.80 -6.92 -8.84
CA THR A 53 -5.81 -7.13 -10.30
C THR A 53 -4.45 -7.58 -10.81
N TYR A 54 -3.38 -6.94 -10.33
CA TYR A 54 -2.00 -7.33 -10.63
C TYR A 54 -1.67 -8.73 -10.06
N ASP A 55 -2.14 -9.03 -8.86
CA ASP A 55 -1.94 -10.30 -8.19
C ASP A 55 -2.61 -11.46 -8.93
N LEU A 56 -3.82 -11.23 -9.46
CA LEU A 56 -4.53 -12.20 -10.27
C LEU A 56 -3.77 -12.52 -11.56
N TYR A 57 -3.14 -11.50 -12.18
CA TYR A 57 -2.28 -11.69 -13.34
C TYR A 57 -1.03 -12.52 -12.99
N GLU A 58 -0.33 -12.20 -11.90
CA GLU A 58 0.85 -12.95 -11.46
C GLU A 58 0.52 -14.39 -11.02
N TRP A 59 -0.63 -14.61 -10.39
CA TRP A 59 -1.12 -15.95 -10.02
C TRP A 59 -1.38 -16.81 -11.27
N ARG A 60 -2.06 -16.25 -12.28
CA ARG A 60 -2.29 -16.96 -13.57
C ARG A 60 -0.99 -17.35 -14.27
N ASN A 61 0.07 -16.58 -14.05
CA ASN A 61 1.41 -16.87 -14.59
C ASN A 61 2.24 -17.81 -13.69
N GLY A 62 1.66 -18.39 -12.65
CA GLY A 62 2.35 -19.30 -11.72
C GLY A 62 3.40 -18.63 -10.83
N LYS A 63 3.40 -17.29 -10.75
CA LYS A 63 4.40 -16.50 -10.02
C LYS A 63 3.98 -16.15 -8.59
N LEU A 64 2.72 -16.42 -8.23
CA LEU A 64 2.13 -16.10 -6.93
C LEU A 64 1.31 -17.28 -6.40
N SER A 65 1.37 -17.52 -5.09
CA SER A 65 0.55 -18.52 -4.39
C SER A 65 -0.90 -18.04 -4.23
N SER A 66 -1.86 -18.97 -4.30
CA SER A 66 -3.28 -18.71 -4.02
C SER A 66 -3.53 -18.19 -2.60
N VAL A 67 -2.66 -18.54 -1.64
CA VAL A 67 -2.76 -18.05 -0.25
C VAL A 67 -2.57 -16.53 -0.18
N ASN A 68 -1.64 -15.98 -0.97
CA ASN A 68 -1.42 -14.53 -1.00
C ASN A 68 -2.64 -13.81 -1.59
N LEU A 69 -3.18 -14.34 -2.70
CA LEU A 69 -4.39 -13.81 -3.34
C LEU A 69 -5.58 -13.79 -2.35
N LEU A 70 -5.76 -14.87 -1.59
CA LEU A 70 -6.81 -14.96 -0.57
C LEU A 70 -6.59 -13.90 0.52
N LEU A 71 -5.37 -13.75 1.03
CA LEU A 71 -5.08 -12.80 2.10
C LEU A 71 -5.30 -11.35 1.66
N VAL A 72 -4.91 -10.96 0.45
CA VAL A 72 -5.21 -9.61 -0.07
C VAL A 72 -6.71 -9.42 -0.30
N GLY A 73 -7.43 -10.43 -0.77
CA GLY A 73 -8.89 -10.40 -0.84
C GLY A 73 -9.52 -10.14 0.53
N VAL A 74 -9.05 -10.82 1.58
CA VAL A 74 -9.52 -10.60 2.96
C VAL A 74 -9.19 -9.18 3.43
N ILE A 75 -7.97 -8.68 3.19
CA ILE A 75 -7.57 -7.31 3.58
C ILE A 75 -8.43 -6.28 2.87
N LEU A 76 -8.69 -6.44 1.57
CA LEU A 76 -9.56 -5.56 0.79
C LEU A 76 -10.98 -5.53 1.39
N VAL A 77 -11.56 -6.70 1.68
CA VAL A 77 -12.90 -6.81 2.26
C VAL A 77 -12.97 -6.16 3.64
N LEU A 78 -11.99 -6.43 4.51
CA LEU A 78 -11.93 -5.79 5.83
C LEU A 78 -11.78 -4.27 5.73
N THR A 79 -10.93 -3.80 4.83
CA THR A 79 -10.73 -2.37 4.56
C THR A 79 -12.03 -1.71 4.12
N ALA A 80 -12.72 -2.31 3.15
CA ALA A 80 -14.00 -1.81 2.65
C ALA A 80 -15.09 -1.81 3.74
N ILE A 81 -15.19 -2.88 4.53
CA ILE A 81 -16.19 -2.98 5.61
C ILE A 81 -15.94 -1.91 6.68
N ILE A 82 -14.70 -1.79 7.18
CA ILE A 82 -14.38 -0.84 8.25
C ILE A 82 -14.56 0.60 7.75
N GLY A 83 -14.08 0.91 6.54
CA GLY A 83 -14.22 2.24 5.94
C GLY A 83 -15.69 2.63 5.73
N TYR A 84 -16.48 1.74 5.13
CA TYR A 84 -17.90 1.99 4.89
C TYR A 84 -18.70 2.12 6.20
N ARG A 85 -18.35 1.33 7.24
CA ARG A 85 -18.97 1.49 8.57
C ARG A 85 -18.62 2.83 9.20
N ALA A 86 -17.40 3.33 9.02
CA ALA A 86 -17.01 4.67 9.46
C ALA A 86 -17.80 5.76 8.72
N GLU A 87 -18.05 5.60 7.41
CA GLU A 87 -18.91 6.51 6.65
C GLU A 87 -20.35 6.54 7.17
N LEU A 88 -20.94 5.38 7.42
CA LEU A 88 -22.31 5.28 7.94
C LEU A 88 -22.47 5.96 9.32
N ALA A 89 -21.40 5.97 10.13
CA ALA A 89 -21.40 6.63 11.42
C ALA A 89 -21.50 8.17 11.33
N LEU A 90 -21.24 8.76 10.15
CA LEU A 90 -21.30 10.20 9.90
C LEU A 90 -22.70 10.72 9.53
N GLY A 91 -23.68 9.82 9.34
CA GLY A 91 -25.08 10.22 9.11
C GLY A 91 -25.36 10.91 7.77
N GLY A 92 -24.50 10.74 6.75
CA GLY A 92 -24.76 11.19 5.37
C GLY A 92 -24.56 12.69 5.10
N GLU A 93 -24.59 13.57 6.10
CA GLU A 93 -24.41 15.02 5.91
C GLU A 93 -22.94 15.44 5.79
N MET A 94 -22.00 14.61 6.25
CA MET A 94 -20.56 14.92 6.29
C MET A 94 -19.68 13.88 5.55
N GLY A 95 -20.30 12.85 4.94
CA GLY A 95 -19.62 11.81 4.17
C GLY A 95 -19.71 12.04 2.66
N TYR A 96 -18.96 11.26 1.86
CA TYR A 96 -19.09 11.30 0.40
C TYR A 96 -20.38 10.64 -0.12
N GLY A 97 -21.21 10.11 0.79
CA GLY A 97 -22.57 9.69 0.53
C GLY A 97 -22.63 8.41 -0.29
N SER A 98 -21.69 7.49 -0.10
CA SER A 98 -21.73 6.23 -0.84
C SER A 98 -23.03 5.48 -0.51
N GLY A 99 -23.90 5.31 -1.51
CA GLY A 99 -25.22 4.73 -1.29
C GLY A 99 -25.18 3.24 -0.89
N ASN A 100 -24.03 2.59 -1.07
CA ASN A 100 -23.74 1.22 -0.63
C ASN A 100 -22.23 0.95 -0.65
N ILE A 101 -21.80 -0.17 -0.06
CA ILE A 101 -20.40 -0.59 0.00
C ILE A 101 -19.74 -0.79 -1.38
N VAL A 102 -20.49 -1.13 -2.42
CA VAL A 102 -19.94 -1.28 -3.78
C VAL A 102 -19.55 0.09 -4.32
N LEU A 103 -20.44 1.09 -4.17
CA LEU A 103 -20.14 2.48 -4.53
C LEU A 103 -19.01 3.06 -3.68
N PHE A 104 -18.90 2.69 -2.40
CA PHE A 104 -17.76 3.06 -1.56
C PHE A 104 -16.43 2.59 -2.16
N VAL A 105 -16.36 1.32 -2.56
CA VAL A 105 -15.15 0.72 -3.14
C VAL A 105 -14.84 1.32 -4.52
N ILE A 106 -15.85 1.54 -5.37
CA ILE A 106 -15.67 2.17 -6.69
C ILE A 106 -15.21 3.62 -6.53
N GLY A 107 -15.85 4.40 -5.65
CA GLY A 107 -15.44 5.77 -5.31
C GLY A 107 -14.03 5.81 -4.70
N GLY A 108 -13.64 4.73 -4.01
CA GLY A 108 -12.28 4.52 -3.52
C GLY A 108 -11.19 4.59 -4.59
N LEU A 109 -11.46 4.27 -5.86
CA LEU A 109 -10.51 4.45 -6.97
C LEU A 109 -10.24 5.94 -7.25
N ILE A 110 -11.27 6.77 -7.15
CA ILE A 110 -11.14 8.23 -7.24
C ILE A 110 -10.37 8.73 -6.02
N GLY A 111 -10.73 8.28 -4.82
CA GLY A 111 -10.03 8.61 -3.58
C GLY A 111 -8.54 8.23 -3.62
N PHE A 112 -8.21 7.05 -4.14
CA PHE A 112 -6.84 6.61 -4.37
C PHE A 112 -6.08 7.58 -5.27
N THR A 113 -6.67 7.94 -6.42
CA THR A 113 -6.07 8.85 -7.38
C THR A 113 -5.82 10.22 -6.77
N LEU A 114 -6.83 10.80 -6.12
CA LEU A 114 -6.73 12.09 -5.44
C LEU A 114 -5.68 12.06 -4.34
N SER A 115 -5.65 10.99 -3.54
CA SER A 115 -4.67 10.85 -2.49
C SER A 115 -3.24 10.80 -3.02
N VAL A 116 -3.00 10.09 -4.11
CA VAL A 116 -1.66 10.03 -4.73
C VAL A 116 -1.27 11.40 -5.31
N MET A 117 -2.22 12.10 -5.95
CA MET A 117 -1.98 13.45 -6.46
C MET A 117 -1.64 14.45 -5.34
N LEU A 118 -2.31 14.34 -4.20
CA LEU A 118 -2.10 15.23 -3.05
C LEU A 118 -0.91 14.84 -2.17
N LEU A 119 -0.30 13.67 -2.39
CA LEU A 119 0.72 13.12 -1.49
C LEU A 119 1.85 14.11 -1.19
N ILE A 120 2.41 14.77 -2.21
CA ILE A 120 3.52 15.71 -2.03
C ILE A 120 3.11 16.89 -1.14
N VAL A 121 1.95 17.50 -1.43
CA VAL A 121 1.42 18.62 -0.66
C VAL A 121 1.10 18.19 0.77
N SER A 122 0.56 16.98 0.94
CA SER A 122 0.23 16.41 2.24
C SER A 122 1.48 16.21 3.09
N LEU A 123 2.55 15.66 2.51
CA LEU A 123 3.82 15.48 3.21
C LEU A 123 4.41 16.80 3.71
N LEU A 124 4.25 17.90 2.96
CA LEU A 124 4.68 19.23 3.41
C LEU A 124 3.86 19.70 4.62
N HIS A 125 2.55 19.49 4.62
CA HIS A 125 1.67 19.86 5.76
C HIS A 125 1.90 18.98 7.00
N ILE A 126 2.38 17.73 6.83
CA ILE A 126 2.82 16.91 7.97
C ILE A 126 4.01 17.58 8.67
N LEU A 127 4.95 18.14 7.92
CA LEU A 127 6.14 18.78 8.48
C LEU A 127 5.81 20.08 9.24
N THR A 128 4.75 20.80 8.83
CA THR A 128 4.26 21.98 9.55
C THR A 128 3.39 21.63 10.76
N GLY A 129 2.96 20.37 10.87
CA GLY A 129 2.06 19.90 11.94
C GLY A 129 0.59 20.28 11.72
N GLU A 130 0.25 20.76 10.53
CA GLU A 130 -1.09 21.30 10.20
C GLU A 130 -1.99 20.26 9.51
N LEU A 131 -1.45 19.09 9.12
CA LEU A 131 -2.26 18.08 8.44
C LEU A 131 -3.23 17.34 9.39
N TYR A 132 -2.82 17.11 10.64
CA TYR A 132 -3.54 16.24 11.56
C TYR A 132 -4.15 17.00 12.72
N TYR A 133 -5.38 16.64 13.06
CA TYR A 133 -6.07 17.14 14.24
C TYR A 133 -5.82 16.25 15.45
N PRO A 134 -6.11 16.73 16.68
CA PRO A 134 -5.90 15.92 17.89
C PRO A 134 -6.61 14.56 17.89
N TYR A 135 -7.74 14.43 17.17
CA TYR A 135 -8.49 13.19 17.04
C TYR A 135 -7.84 12.17 16.08
N ASP A 136 -6.88 12.59 15.24
CA ASP A 136 -6.22 11.73 14.25
C ASP A 136 -5.05 10.93 14.82
N ARG A 137 -4.70 11.13 16.09
CA ARG A 137 -3.59 10.41 16.75
C ARG A 137 -3.62 8.89 16.49
N PRO A 138 -4.77 8.19 16.57
CA PRO A 138 -4.79 6.76 16.26
C PRO A 138 -4.44 6.46 14.79
N LEU A 139 -4.88 7.29 13.84
CA LEU A 139 -4.57 7.14 12.41
C LEU A 139 -3.08 7.39 12.15
N VAL A 140 -2.50 8.43 12.76
CA VAL A 140 -1.07 8.73 12.65
C VAL A 140 -0.24 7.60 13.22
N ILE A 141 -0.60 7.04 14.38
CA ILE A 141 0.10 5.90 14.98
C ILE A 141 0.04 4.69 14.05
N ALA A 142 -1.14 4.35 13.52
CA ALA A 142 -1.30 3.24 12.58
C ALA A 142 -0.45 3.44 11.31
N TRP A 143 -0.43 4.67 10.77
CA TRP A 143 0.37 5.02 9.60
C TRP A 143 1.89 4.90 9.87
N LEU A 144 2.37 5.40 11.01
CA LEU A 144 3.78 5.26 11.43
C LEU A 144 4.19 3.79 11.58
N VAL A 145 3.34 2.96 12.20
CA VAL A 145 3.58 1.52 12.33
C VAL A 145 3.67 0.85 10.95
N MET A 146 2.79 1.21 10.02
CA MET A 146 2.84 0.69 8.65
C MET A 146 4.07 1.18 7.88
N MET A 147 4.50 2.43 8.07
CA MET A 147 5.75 2.94 7.50
C MET A 147 6.96 2.17 8.01
N VAL A 148 7.09 2.01 9.33
CA VAL A 148 8.19 1.21 9.92
C VAL A 148 8.18 -0.21 9.36
N THR A 149 7.01 -0.85 9.31
CA THR A 149 6.88 -2.21 8.75
C THR A 149 7.28 -2.26 7.27
N THR A 150 6.86 -1.26 6.48
CA THR A 150 7.22 -1.12 5.06
C THR A 150 8.72 -0.97 4.88
N LEU A 151 9.37 -0.13 5.70
CA LEU A 151 10.82 0.09 5.66
C LEU A 151 11.59 -1.17 6.05
N LEU A 152 11.16 -1.88 7.10
CA LEU A 152 11.78 -3.15 7.52
C LEU A 152 11.64 -4.23 6.45
N LEU A 153 10.44 -4.38 5.86
CA LEU A 153 10.20 -5.34 4.79
C LEU A 153 10.99 -4.98 3.52
N GLY A 154 11.06 -3.70 3.18
CA GLY A 154 11.87 -3.17 2.08
C GLY A 154 13.36 -3.43 2.26
N ALA A 155 13.89 -3.17 3.47
CA ALA A 155 15.28 -3.47 3.82
C ALA A 155 15.57 -4.98 3.74
N ALA A 156 14.67 -5.82 4.25
CA ALA A 156 14.79 -7.27 4.16
C ALA A 156 14.76 -7.77 2.71
N TYR A 157 13.92 -7.18 1.87
CA TYR A 157 13.85 -7.48 0.43
C TYR A 157 15.15 -7.07 -0.29
N LEU A 158 15.66 -5.86 -0.06
CA LEU A 158 16.91 -5.39 -0.66
C LEU A 158 18.12 -6.23 -0.21
N LYS A 159 18.16 -6.63 1.07
CA LYS A 159 19.22 -7.50 1.59
C LYS A 159 19.22 -8.88 0.93
N GLU A 160 18.05 -9.48 0.75
CA GLU A 160 17.91 -10.77 0.07
C GLU A 160 18.30 -10.67 -1.41
N ARG A 161 17.84 -9.62 -2.10
CA ARG A 161 18.18 -9.37 -3.50
C ARG A 161 19.69 -9.22 -3.70
N ARG A 162 20.36 -8.41 -2.87
CA ARG A 162 21.82 -8.24 -2.94
C ARG A 162 22.58 -9.54 -2.67
N ARG A 163 22.09 -10.38 -1.75
CA ARG A 163 22.71 -11.70 -1.50
C ARG A 163 22.59 -12.62 -2.71
N GLY A 164 21.41 -12.66 -3.36
CA GLY A 164 21.23 -13.43 -4.59
C GLY A 164 22.16 -12.97 -5.72
N GLU A 165 22.27 -11.64 -5.92
CA GLU A 165 23.16 -11.05 -6.92
C GLU A 165 24.65 -11.40 -6.68
N LEU A 166 25.09 -11.42 -5.41
CA LEU A 166 26.46 -11.81 -5.06
C LEU A 166 26.74 -13.30 -5.30
N THR A 167 25.79 -14.18 -4.94
CA THR A 167 25.94 -15.63 -5.15
C THR A 167 25.91 -16.02 -6.63
N GLU A 168 25.13 -15.32 -7.46
CA GLU A 168 25.15 -15.52 -8.93
C GLU A 168 26.47 -15.05 -9.58
N GLN A 169 27.13 -14.02 -9.03
CA GLN A 169 28.43 -13.57 -9.49
C GLN A 169 29.55 -14.55 -9.10
N GLU A 170 29.53 -15.08 -7.88
CA GLU A 170 30.52 -16.05 -7.39
C GLU A 170 30.44 -17.40 -8.13
N GLY A 171 29.24 -17.80 -8.58
CA GLY A 171 29.06 -18.97 -9.46
C GLY A 171 29.48 -18.76 -10.92
N ARG A 172 29.87 -17.54 -11.30
CA ARG A 172 30.30 -17.17 -12.65
C ARG A 172 31.80 -16.90 -12.78
N ASP A 173 32.57 -17.08 -11.72
CA ASP A 173 34.03 -16.94 -11.80
C ASP A 173 34.65 -18.03 -12.69
N PRO A 174 35.59 -17.67 -13.58
CA PRO A 174 36.03 -18.52 -14.68
C PRO A 174 36.94 -19.65 -14.19
N SER A 175 36.33 -20.79 -13.89
CA SER A 175 37.03 -22.07 -13.72
C SER A 175 37.28 -22.77 -15.06
N GLU A 176 37.68 -22.01 -16.08
CA GLU A 176 38.24 -22.54 -17.33
C GLU A 176 39.51 -21.76 -17.67
N SER A 177 40.53 -21.91 -16.82
CA SER A 177 41.88 -21.58 -17.19
C SER A 177 42.80 -22.71 -16.77
N SER A 178 43.56 -23.19 -17.75
CA SER A 178 44.73 -24.06 -17.67
C SER A 178 44.50 -25.58 -17.58
N SER A 179 44.47 -26.22 -18.76
CA SER A 179 45.21 -27.45 -19.11
C SER A 179 44.64 -27.93 -20.45
N GLU A 180 45.33 -27.86 -21.60
CA GLU A 180 46.40 -28.82 -21.97
C GLU A 180 47.07 -28.45 -23.34
N PRO A 181 48.10 -29.16 -23.85
CA PRO A 181 49.34 -28.55 -24.32
C PRO A 181 49.64 -28.68 -25.85
N ARG A 182 50.77 -28.08 -26.25
CA ARG A 182 51.59 -28.24 -27.50
C ARG A 182 51.26 -29.50 -28.34
N GLY A 183 51.16 -29.51 -29.67
CA GLY A 183 51.80 -28.76 -30.76
C GLY A 183 51.43 -29.41 -32.12
N PRO A 184 52.02 -29.01 -33.26
CA PRO A 184 51.82 -29.68 -34.56
C PRO A 184 52.63 -30.97 -34.71
#